data_AF-A0A2M8PML4-F1
#
_entry.id   AF-A0A2M8PML4-F1
#
_cell.length_a   1.000
_cell.length_b   1.000
_cell.length_c   1.000
_cell.angle_alpha   90.00
_cell.angle_beta   90.00
_cell.angle_gamma   90.00
#
_symmetry.space_group_name_H-M   'P 1'
#
loop_
_entity.id
_entity.type
_entity.pdbx_description
1 polymer ?
#
loop_
_entity_poly.entity_id
_entity_poly.type
_entity_poly.pdbx_seq_one_letter_code
_entity_poly.pdbx_strand_id
1 'polypeptide(L)'
;MENIQFDGGSISTGSGSDSISFNHIGVNQGAINRNRLIWSDSIAVFLRGNNHSLTNSTLRQTDGTTVRVDAQNTVIENNAIYESLHQGVDVDKAYNATIRDNTIFDIGNSAIAIGAKASLITGNHTYHSGMRITDIATMNTWNSGDMQGTEISYNWVHSSLAPRDGTLSWWGGQGIRLDSGGAEFGCSNTLIHHNVVWGTTSESAITAWALDSTQLNYNDAKIYVYQNTVAGKLVVGRSGDTTSSVGNFYKRNIARSYIGDTDEAVVEENLFYEDNVPNNLFDNPDFIS
;
A
#
# COMPACT_ATOMS: atom_id res chain seq x y z
N MET A 1 -6.44 26.02 -7.81
CA MET A 1 -5.98 26.06 -9.21
C MET A 1 -6.83 25.08 -10.00
N GLU A 2 -7.25 25.48 -11.20
CA GLU A 2 -8.18 24.70 -12.00
C GLU A 2 -7.83 24.76 -13.49
N ASN A 3 -7.95 23.63 -14.21
CA ASN A 3 -7.75 23.54 -15.65
C ASN A 3 -6.36 24.03 -16.12
N ILE A 4 -5.31 23.61 -15.41
CA ILE A 4 -3.92 23.99 -15.71
C ILE A 4 -3.14 22.75 -16.14
N GLN A 5 -2.40 22.86 -17.25
CA GLN A 5 -1.46 21.86 -17.72
C GLN A 5 -0.03 22.28 -17.38
N PHE A 6 0.74 21.36 -16.80
CA PHE A 6 2.17 21.49 -16.55
C PHE A 6 2.91 20.44 -17.39
N ASP A 7 3.77 20.89 -18.29
CA ASP A 7 4.65 20.04 -19.10
C ASP A 7 6.11 20.26 -18.65
N GLY A 8 6.68 19.28 -17.97
CA GLY A 8 7.97 19.43 -17.31
C GLY A 8 7.88 20.04 -15.90
N GLY A 9 8.89 19.77 -15.08
CA GLY A 9 9.07 20.41 -13.77
C GLY A 9 8.31 19.75 -12.63
N SER A 10 8.04 20.52 -11.57
CA SER A 10 7.36 20.07 -10.36
C SER A 10 6.48 21.17 -9.76
N ILE A 11 5.39 20.75 -9.14
CA ILE A 11 4.50 21.57 -8.32
C ILE A 11 4.85 21.27 -6.87
N SER A 12 5.05 22.29 -6.05
CA SER A 12 5.20 22.11 -4.61
C SER A 12 4.49 23.19 -3.83
N THR A 13 3.75 22.77 -2.81
CA THR A 13 3.22 23.69 -1.80
C THR A 13 4.25 23.90 -0.68
N GLY A 14 4.11 24.98 0.08
CA GLY A 14 5.03 25.31 1.17
C GLY A 14 4.62 24.59 2.47
N SER A 15 5.55 24.31 3.37
CA SER A 15 5.21 23.68 4.66
C SER A 15 4.27 24.53 5.54
N GLY A 16 4.22 25.85 5.31
CA GLY A 16 3.28 26.76 5.97
C GLY A 16 2.01 27.07 5.17
N SER A 17 1.79 26.45 4.00
CA SER A 17 0.56 26.67 3.25
C SER A 17 -0.60 25.89 3.82
N ASP A 18 -1.79 26.42 3.58
CA ASP A 18 -3.04 25.80 4.01
C ASP A 18 -4.08 25.90 2.89
N SER A 19 -4.96 24.90 2.81
CA SER A 19 -6.18 24.97 1.98
C SER A 19 -5.96 25.18 0.46
N ILE A 20 -4.80 24.77 -0.09
CA ILE A 20 -4.55 24.81 -1.53
C ILE A 20 -5.25 23.63 -2.20
N SER A 21 -6.13 23.95 -3.15
CA SER A 21 -6.84 22.94 -3.96
C SER A 21 -6.33 22.94 -5.40
N PHE A 22 -5.99 21.77 -5.90
CA PHE A 22 -5.64 21.47 -7.29
C PHE A 22 -6.76 20.61 -7.87
N ASN A 23 -7.53 21.16 -8.81
CA ASN A 23 -8.66 20.48 -9.41
C ASN A 23 -8.49 20.47 -10.93
N HIS A 24 -8.72 19.36 -11.62
CA HIS A 24 -8.55 19.30 -13.09
C HIS A 24 -7.18 19.84 -13.56
N ILE A 25 -6.11 19.48 -12.86
CA ILE A 25 -4.76 19.78 -13.34
C ILE A 25 -4.21 18.61 -14.16
N GLY A 26 -3.36 18.94 -15.13
CA GLY A 26 -2.58 17.98 -15.88
C GLY A 26 -1.11 18.14 -15.55
N VAL A 27 -0.43 17.05 -15.23
CA VAL A 27 1.03 17.01 -15.12
C VAL A 27 1.55 15.98 -16.10
N ASN A 28 2.49 16.38 -16.93
CA ASN A 28 3.08 15.55 -17.96
C ASN A 28 4.59 15.75 -17.94
N GLN A 29 5.36 14.67 -18.02
CA GLN A 29 6.82 14.73 -17.91
C GLN A 29 7.24 15.40 -16.60
N GLY A 30 6.60 15.04 -15.49
CA GLY A 30 6.88 15.61 -14.18
C GLY A 30 8.14 15.04 -13.53
N ALA A 31 8.73 15.77 -12.60
CA ALA A 31 9.87 15.30 -11.80
C ALA A 31 11.10 14.87 -12.62
N ILE A 32 11.31 15.41 -13.83
CA ILE A 32 12.41 15.00 -14.72
C ILE A 32 13.75 15.13 -13.98
N ASN A 33 14.40 13.99 -13.77
CA ASN A 33 15.69 13.93 -13.12
C ASN A 33 16.77 13.56 -14.15
N ARG A 34 17.61 14.54 -14.51
CA ARG A 34 18.76 14.28 -15.39
C ARG A 34 19.83 13.41 -14.74
N ASN A 35 19.81 13.28 -13.41
CA ASN A 35 20.75 12.48 -12.63
C ASN A 35 20.03 11.22 -12.11
N ARG A 36 19.88 10.24 -13.00
CA ARG A 36 19.07 9.00 -12.91
C ARG A 36 19.45 8.02 -11.77
N LEU A 37 20.11 8.47 -10.71
CA LEU A 37 20.60 7.63 -9.61
C LEU A 37 19.99 7.99 -8.25
N ILE A 38 19.29 9.13 -8.12
CA ILE A 38 18.66 9.57 -6.87
C ILE A 38 17.16 9.76 -7.11
N TRP A 39 16.38 8.72 -6.79
CA TRP A 39 14.96 8.64 -7.17
C TRP A 39 14.00 9.26 -6.14
N SER A 40 14.42 9.34 -4.88
CA SER A 40 13.60 9.81 -3.75
C SER A 40 13.34 11.32 -3.72
N ASP A 41 14.15 12.09 -4.44
CA ASP A 41 14.18 13.56 -4.33
C ASP A 41 13.44 14.25 -5.48
N SER A 42 13.00 13.47 -6.47
CA SER A 42 12.29 13.97 -7.65
C SER A 42 10.80 13.70 -7.50
N ILE A 43 10.02 14.76 -7.25
CA ILE A 43 8.59 14.68 -6.98
C ILE A 43 7.85 15.59 -7.95
N ALA A 44 6.81 15.10 -8.62
CA ALA A 44 6.07 15.90 -9.61
C ALA A 44 5.05 16.82 -8.93
N VAL A 45 4.33 16.33 -7.93
CA VAL A 45 3.44 17.11 -7.06
C VAL A 45 3.78 16.83 -5.60
N PHE A 46 4.38 17.81 -4.92
CA PHE A 46 4.75 17.70 -3.52
C PHE A 46 3.85 18.58 -2.64
N LEU A 47 2.89 17.94 -1.97
CA LEU A 47 1.97 18.58 -1.04
C LEU A 47 2.58 18.59 0.37
N ARG A 48 2.96 19.79 0.81
CA ARG A 48 3.39 20.12 2.17
C ARG A 48 2.43 21.13 2.78
N GLY A 49 2.30 21.15 4.10
CA GLY A 49 1.33 22.03 4.79
C GLY A 49 0.04 21.28 5.12
N ASN A 50 -1.10 21.96 5.19
CA ASN A 50 -2.35 21.36 5.69
C ASN A 50 -3.54 21.57 4.75
N ASN A 51 -4.53 20.68 4.85
CA ASN A 51 -5.85 20.82 4.23
C ASN A 51 -5.79 20.97 2.69
N HIS A 52 -4.81 20.34 2.04
CA HIS A 52 -4.67 20.41 0.59
C HIS A 52 -5.55 19.39 -0.12
N SER A 53 -5.93 19.68 -1.36
CA SER A 53 -6.64 18.70 -2.19
C SER A 53 -6.01 18.61 -3.58
N LEU A 54 -5.90 17.40 -4.10
CA LEU A 54 -5.59 17.10 -5.50
C LEU A 54 -6.70 16.22 -6.04
N THR A 55 -7.53 16.78 -6.91
CA THR A 55 -8.75 16.14 -7.37
C THR A 55 -8.94 16.22 -8.88
N ASN A 56 -9.62 15.21 -9.45
CA ASN A 56 -10.05 15.18 -10.85
C ASN A 56 -8.88 15.43 -11.84
N SER A 57 -7.66 15.04 -11.47
CA SER A 57 -6.45 15.42 -12.18
C SER A 57 -5.81 14.23 -12.89
N THR A 58 -5.05 14.51 -13.94
CA THR A 58 -4.27 13.51 -14.67
C THR A 58 -2.79 13.79 -14.52
N LEU A 59 -2.04 12.87 -13.94
CA LEU A 59 -0.61 13.00 -13.72
C LEU A 59 0.10 11.83 -14.37
N ARG A 60 1.04 12.10 -15.27
CA ARG A 60 1.68 11.04 -16.04
C ARG A 60 3.14 11.30 -16.38
N GLN A 61 3.82 10.22 -16.77
CA GLN A 61 5.18 10.26 -17.31
C GLN A 61 6.14 10.92 -16.33
N THR A 62 6.20 10.43 -15.10
CA THR A 62 7.04 11.04 -14.07
C THR A 62 8.31 10.23 -13.82
N ASP A 63 9.47 10.90 -13.80
CA ASP A 63 10.76 10.22 -13.58
C ASP A 63 10.99 9.79 -12.12
N GLY A 64 10.29 10.42 -11.18
CA GLY A 64 10.32 10.08 -9.75
C GLY A 64 8.91 9.84 -9.21
N THR A 65 8.69 10.13 -7.93
CA THR A 65 7.37 9.96 -7.31
C THR A 65 6.38 10.97 -7.89
N THR A 66 5.20 10.51 -8.34
CA THR A 66 4.23 11.39 -9.00
C THR A 66 3.58 12.35 -7.99
N VAL A 67 3.04 11.83 -6.90
CA VAL A 67 2.46 12.62 -5.81
C VAL A 67 3.12 12.23 -4.50
N ARG A 68 3.61 13.21 -3.74
CA ARG A 68 4.06 13.01 -2.37
C ARG A 68 3.29 13.91 -1.41
N VAL A 69 2.88 13.33 -0.29
CA VAL A 69 2.16 14.03 0.78
C VAL A 69 3.01 14.01 2.06
N ASP A 70 3.46 15.18 2.48
CA ASP A 70 4.12 15.45 3.77
C ASP A 70 3.31 16.56 4.46
N ALA A 71 2.04 16.22 4.73
CA ALA A 71 0.97 17.15 5.03
C ALA A 71 -0.13 16.48 5.85
N GLN A 72 -0.94 17.31 6.53
CA GLN A 72 -2.12 16.84 7.27
C GLN A 72 -3.41 17.13 6.52
N ASN A 73 -4.45 16.33 6.77
CA ASN A 73 -5.80 16.56 6.24
C ASN A 73 -5.83 16.70 4.71
N THR A 74 -4.95 15.98 4.01
CA THR A 74 -4.84 16.08 2.55
C THR A 74 -5.79 15.10 1.87
N VAL A 75 -6.46 15.55 0.80
CA VAL A 75 -7.36 14.73 -0.01
C VAL A 75 -6.75 14.51 -1.39
N ILE A 76 -6.52 13.25 -1.77
CA ILE A 76 -6.13 12.84 -3.12
C ILE A 76 -7.27 12.00 -3.68
N GLU A 77 -8.07 12.57 -4.57
CA GLU A 77 -9.33 11.96 -5.00
C GLU A 77 -9.56 12.00 -6.51
N ASN A 78 -10.07 10.90 -7.07
CA ASN A 78 -10.51 10.83 -8.46
C ASN A 78 -9.43 11.28 -9.46
N ASN A 79 -8.18 10.84 -9.26
CA ASN A 79 -7.08 11.13 -10.16
C ASN A 79 -6.70 9.90 -11.00
N ALA A 80 -6.22 10.16 -12.22
CA ALA A 80 -5.52 9.17 -13.03
C ALA A 80 -4.01 9.42 -12.94
N ILE A 81 -3.26 8.46 -12.37
CA ILE A 81 -1.82 8.58 -12.13
C ILE A 81 -1.11 7.41 -12.80
N TYR A 82 -0.28 7.67 -13.82
CA TYR A 82 0.32 6.57 -14.57
C TYR A 82 1.68 6.85 -15.21
N GLU A 83 2.37 5.79 -15.64
CA GLU A 83 3.71 5.89 -16.25
C GLU A 83 4.70 6.60 -15.32
N SER A 84 4.74 6.19 -14.04
CA SER A 84 5.70 6.69 -13.06
C SER A 84 6.88 5.75 -12.94
N LEU A 85 8.10 6.30 -12.95
CA LEU A 85 9.32 5.51 -12.79
C LEU A 85 9.61 5.10 -11.34
N HIS A 86 8.95 5.72 -10.35
CA HIS A 86 9.08 5.38 -8.93
C HIS A 86 7.71 5.07 -8.33
N GLN A 87 7.19 5.89 -7.40
CA GLN A 87 5.86 5.69 -6.79
C GLN A 87 4.78 6.50 -7.53
N GLY A 88 3.55 6.00 -7.51
CA GLY A 88 2.38 6.79 -7.94
C GLY A 88 2.01 7.82 -6.87
N VAL A 89 1.64 7.35 -5.69
CA VAL A 89 1.34 8.20 -4.52
C VAL A 89 2.16 7.75 -3.33
N ASP A 90 2.91 8.67 -2.73
CA ASP A 90 3.65 8.48 -1.47
C ASP A 90 2.95 9.27 -0.36
N VAL A 91 2.44 8.54 0.64
CA VAL A 91 1.81 9.11 1.84
C VAL A 91 2.54 8.74 3.12
N ASP A 92 3.83 8.37 3.06
CA ASP A 92 4.58 7.87 4.22
C ASP A 92 4.69 8.87 5.38
N LYS A 93 4.50 10.16 5.10
CA LYS A 93 4.51 11.24 6.09
C LYS A 93 3.16 11.93 6.26
N ALA A 94 2.11 11.39 5.67
CA ALA A 94 0.78 11.98 5.76
C ALA A 94 0.12 11.67 7.12
N TYR A 95 -0.72 12.59 7.58
CA TYR A 95 -1.54 12.39 8.77
C TYR A 95 -2.98 12.80 8.46
N ASN A 96 -3.95 11.96 8.85
CA ASN A 96 -5.37 12.19 8.57
C ASN A 96 -5.66 12.49 7.09
N ALA A 97 -4.98 11.79 6.19
CA ALA A 97 -5.16 11.95 4.75
C ALA A 97 -6.23 11.00 4.21
N THR A 98 -6.89 11.41 3.13
CA THR A 98 -7.87 10.61 2.40
C THR A 98 -7.38 10.40 0.98
N ILE A 99 -7.05 9.16 0.63
CA ILE A 99 -6.61 8.75 -0.70
C ILE A 99 -7.68 7.84 -1.28
N ARG A 100 -8.52 8.38 -2.18
CA ARG A 100 -9.68 7.61 -2.64
C ARG A 100 -10.04 7.75 -4.10
N ASP A 101 -10.68 6.72 -4.63
CA ASP A 101 -11.25 6.71 -5.97
C ASP A 101 -10.22 7.04 -7.08
N ASN A 102 -8.92 6.80 -6.84
CA ASN A 102 -7.87 7.05 -7.83
C ASN A 102 -7.64 5.80 -8.69
N THR A 103 -7.28 6.01 -9.95
CA THR A 103 -6.77 4.95 -10.84
C THR A 103 -5.27 5.14 -11.02
N ILE A 104 -4.46 4.20 -10.51
CA ILE A 104 -3.01 4.32 -10.47
C ILE A 104 -2.34 3.11 -11.14
N PHE A 105 -1.61 3.31 -12.23
CA PHE A 105 -1.09 2.19 -13.01
C PHE A 105 0.20 2.45 -13.77
N ASP A 106 0.84 1.38 -14.26
CA ASP A 106 2.14 1.41 -14.94
C ASP A 106 3.22 2.14 -14.12
N ILE A 107 3.45 1.61 -12.92
CA ILE A 107 4.29 2.22 -11.88
C ILE A 107 5.56 1.37 -11.68
N GLY A 108 6.73 2.02 -11.68
CA GLY A 108 8.03 1.37 -11.55
C GLY A 108 8.24 0.70 -10.19
N ASN A 109 7.78 1.33 -9.12
CA ASN A 109 7.79 0.82 -7.75
C ASN A 109 6.33 0.56 -7.29
N SER A 110 5.91 0.99 -6.10
CA SER A 110 4.53 0.83 -5.61
C SER A 110 3.59 1.89 -6.17
N ALA A 111 2.35 1.49 -6.49
CA ALA A 111 1.30 2.43 -6.87
C ALA A 111 0.96 3.37 -5.70
N ILE A 112 0.86 2.83 -4.48
CA ILE A 112 0.69 3.60 -3.25
C ILE A 112 1.74 3.14 -2.22
N ALA A 113 2.52 4.07 -1.67
CA ALA A 113 3.33 3.85 -0.47
C ALA A 113 2.53 4.28 0.77
N ILE A 114 2.27 3.35 1.67
CA ILE A 114 1.26 3.45 2.73
C ILE A 114 1.92 3.60 4.12
N GLY A 115 2.59 4.71 4.40
CA GLY A 115 3.06 5.02 5.76
C GLY A 115 2.22 6.06 6.50
N ALA A 116 1.07 6.44 5.95
CA ALA A 116 0.19 7.45 6.54
C ALA A 116 -0.35 7.02 7.90
N LYS A 117 -0.64 8.00 8.75
CA LYS A 117 -1.20 7.79 10.10
C LYS A 117 -2.64 8.31 10.19
N ALA A 118 -3.50 7.59 10.91
CA ALA A 118 -4.91 7.92 11.09
C ALA A 118 -5.62 8.27 9.77
N SER A 119 -5.28 7.56 8.69
CA SER A 119 -5.65 7.93 7.32
C SER A 119 -6.58 6.91 6.67
N LEU A 120 -7.25 7.30 5.59
CA LEU A 120 -8.15 6.45 4.82
C LEU A 120 -7.62 6.29 3.39
N ILE A 121 -7.35 5.05 2.98
CA ILE A 121 -6.90 4.69 1.63
C ILE A 121 -7.92 3.73 1.04
N THR A 122 -8.88 4.26 0.29
CA THR A 122 -10.09 3.49 -0.05
C THR A 122 -10.57 3.64 -1.49
N GLY A 123 -11.18 2.60 -2.06
CA GLY A 123 -11.79 2.69 -3.40
C GLY A 123 -10.81 2.93 -4.55
N ASN A 124 -9.49 2.77 -4.34
CA ASN A 124 -8.51 2.97 -5.39
C ASN A 124 -8.41 1.74 -6.30
N HIS A 125 -8.24 1.97 -7.59
CA HIS A 125 -7.92 0.96 -8.58
C HIS A 125 -6.43 1.04 -8.90
N THR A 126 -5.66 0.03 -8.47
CA THR A 126 -4.20 0.04 -8.61
C THR A 126 -3.72 -1.20 -9.36
N TYR A 127 -2.94 -1.02 -10.43
CA TYR A 127 -2.45 -2.14 -11.22
C TYR A 127 -1.15 -1.88 -11.99
N HIS A 128 -0.50 -2.93 -12.51
CA HIS A 128 0.78 -2.82 -13.24
C HIS A 128 1.87 -2.05 -12.46
N SER A 129 2.06 -2.41 -11.20
CA SER A 129 3.12 -1.85 -10.35
C SER A 129 4.36 -2.76 -10.35
N GLY A 130 5.46 -2.29 -9.76
CA GLY A 130 6.69 -3.07 -9.57
C GLY A 130 7.45 -3.32 -10.87
N MET A 131 7.25 -2.51 -11.91
CA MET A 131 7.84 -2.74 -13.24
C MET A 131 9.38 -2.60 -13.27
N ARG A 132 10.01 -2.05 -12.22
CA ARG A 132 11.45 -1.76 -12.16
C ARG A 132 12.16 -2.37 -10.95
N ILE A 133 11.43 -3.00 -10.05
CA ILE A 133 11.94 -3.48 -8.77
C ILE A 133 11.34 -4.87 -8.47
N THR A 134 12.04 -5.64 -7.63
CA THR A 134 11.54 -6.91 -7.07
C THR A 134 11.21 -6.71 -5.59
N ASP A 135 10.55 -7.69 -4.97
CA ASP A 135 10.30 -7.74 -3.52
C ASP A 135 9.53 -6.50 -3.04
N ILE A 136 8.38 -6.30 -3.67
CA ILE A 136 7.54 -5.12 -3.48
C ILE A 136 6.06 -5.51 -3.50
N ALA A 137 5.19 -4.60 -3.09
CA ALA A 137 3.75 -4.71 -3.30
C ALA A 137 3.21 -3.53 -4.13
N THR A 138 2.03 -3.74 -4.72
CA THR A 138 1.30 -2.68 -5.44
C THR A 138 0.92 -1.56 -4.48
N MET A 139 0.44 -1.92 -3.30
CA MET A 139 0.28 -1.02 -2.16
C MET A 139 1.24 -1.50 -1.07
N ASN A 140 2.28 -0.73 -0.78
CA ASN A 140 3.38 -1.19 0.05
C ASN A 140 3.65 -0.23 1.20
N THR A 141 4.03 -0.75 2.35
CA THR A 141 4.58 0.03 3.46
C THR A 141 6.01 -0.38 3.71
N TRP A 142 6.78 0.46 4.40
CA TRP A 142 8.02 0.06 5.02
C TRP A 142 8.24 0.92 6.26
N ASN A 143 8.45 0.28 7.41
CA ASN A 143 8.91 0.97 8.63
C ASN A 143 7.99 2.11 9.13
N SER A 144 6.67 1.97 8.99
CA SER A 144 5.70 3.04 9.26
C SER A 144 5.38 3.25 10.75
N GLY A 145 5.76 2.29 11.61
CA GLY A 145 5.50 2.29 13.04
C GLY A 145 4.02 2.08 13.37
N ASP A 146 3.52 2.80 14.38
CA ASP A 146 2.09 2.86 14.68
C ASP A 146 1.37 3.74 13.66
N MET A 147 0.53 3.10 12.83
CA MET A 147 -0.24 3.73 11.76
C MET A 147 -1.57 4.34 12.27
N GLN A 148 -1.83 4.27 13.58
CA GLN A 148 -2.91 4.95 14.28
C GLN A 148 -4.31 4.67 13.74
N GLY A 149 -4.58 3.40 13.38
CA GLY A 149 -5.87 2.98 12.85
C GLY A 149 -6.08 3.36 11.39
N THR A 150 -5.01 3.53 10.62
CA THR A 150 -5.12 3.74 9.17
C THR A 150 -5.88 2.59 8.51
N GLU A 151 -6.82 2.95 7.65
CA GLU A 151 -7.72 2.01 6.98
C GLU A 151 -7.36 1.89 5.50
N ILE A 152 -7.19 0.65 5.03
CA ILE A 152 -6.95 0.28 3.65
C ILE A 152 -8.12 -0.58 3.20
N SER A 153 -9.08 0.00 2.48
CA SER A 153 -10.35 -0.67 2.21
C SER A 153 -10.93 -0.51 0.82
N TYR A 154 -11.74 -1.46 0.37
CA TYR A 154 -12.45 -1.38 -0.92
C TYR A 154 -11.56 -1.10 -2.14
N ASN A 155 -10.26 -1.36 -2.06
CA ASN A 155 -9.34 -1.16 -3.17
C ASN A 155 -9.38 -2.38 -4.10
N TRP A 156 -9.28 -2.12 -5.40
CA TRP A 156 -9.03 -3.15 -6.40
C TRP A 156 -7.56 -3.13 -6.78
N VAL A 157 -6.83 -4.16 -6.35
CA VAL A 157 -5.36 -4.23 -6.44
C VAL A 157 -4.98 -5.41 -7.30
N HIS A 158 -4.36 -5.20 -8.47
CA HIS A 158 -4.01 -6.34 -9.30
C HIS A 158 -2.80 -6.18 -10.22
N SER A 159 -2.34 -7.29 -10.79
CA SER A 159 -1.27 -7.29 -11.80
C SER A 159 0.02 -6.63 -11.29
N SER A 160 0.56 -7.10 -10.16
CA SER A 160 1.89 -6.70 -9.72
C SER A 160 2.93 -7.41 -10.59
N LEU A 161 3.83 -6.65 -11.22
CA LEU A 161 4.74 -7.13 -12.26
C LEU A 161 6.18 -7.32 -11.78
N ALA A 162 6.44 -7.09 -10.49
CA ALA A 162 7.77 -7.32 -9.91
C ALA A 162 8.20 -8.78 -10.12
N PRO A 163 9.40 -9.04 -10.66
CA PRO A 163 9.79 -10.38 -11.08
C PRO A 163 10.01 -11.31 -9.88
N ARG A 164 9.67 -12.59 -10.04
CA ARG A 164 9.97 -13.66 -9.06
C ARG A 164 11.01 -14.59 -9.66
N ASP A 165 12.11 -14.77 -8.96
CA ASP A 165 13.21 -15.68 -9.33
C ASP A 165 13.90 -16.20 -8.07
N GLY A 166 13.72 -17.49 -7.78
CA GLY A 166 14.30 -18.12 -6.59
C GLY A 166 15.82 -18.25 -6.64
N THR A 167 16.45 -18.20 -7.82
CA THR A 167 17.91 -18.28 -7.96
C THR A 167 18.59 -16.95 -7.62
N LEU A 168 17.88 -15.84 -7.85
CA LEU A 168 18.33 -14.48 -7.56
C LEU A 168 17.76 -13.93 -6.24
N SER A 169 17.01 -14.74 -5.49
CA SER A 169 16.27 -14.33 -4.29
C SER A 169 15.30 -13.16 -4.56
N TRP A 170 14.66 -13.17 -5.72
CA TRP A 170 13.63 -12.22 -6.10
C TRP A 170 12.26 -12.77 -5.69
N TRP A 171 11.64 -12.16 -4.69
CA TRP A 171 10.42 -12.67 -4.04
C TRP A 171 9.12 -12.29 -4.77
N GLY A 172 9.22 -11.64 -5.93
CA GLY A 172 8.06 -11.23 -6.72
C GLY A 172 7.37 -9.98 -6.20
N GLY A 173 6.18 -9.76 -6.73
CA GLY A 173 5.28 -8.67 -6.45
C GLY A 173 4.03 -9.15 -5.74
N GLN A 174 3.67 -8.46 -4.66
CA GLN A 174 2.50 -8.72 -3.83
C GLN A 174 1.39 -7.69 -4.11
N GLY A 175 0.21 -7.90 -3.55
CA GLY A 175 -0.90 -6.95 -3.66
C GLY A 175 -0.75 -5.82 -2.65
N ILE A 176 -1.01 -6.15 -1.39
CA ILE A 176 -0.88 -5.24 -0.24
C ILE A 176 0.16 -5.80 0.71
N ARG A 177 1.14 -5.00 1.13
CA ARG A 177 2.16 -5.44 2.09
C ARG A 177 2.40 -4.40 3.17
N LEU A 178 2.26 -4.82 4.43
CA LEU A 178 2.81 -4.13 5.59
C LEU A 178 4.21 -4.69 5.89
N ASP A 179 5.25 -4.03 5.39
CA ASP A 179 6.63 -4.50 5.52
C ASP A 179 7.28 -4.03 6.82
N SER A 180 7.50 -4.99 7.71
CA SER A 180 8.13 -4.81 9.02
C SER A 180 9.46 -5.57 9.13
N GLY A 181 9.83 -6.36 8.11
CA GLY A 181 10.95 -7.30 8.17
C GLY A 181 12.29 -6.61 8.37
N GLY A 182 12.78 -6.57 9.61
CA GLY A 182 14.05 -5.94 9.98
C GLY A 182 14.04 -4.40 10.01
N ALA A 183 12.87 -3.77 9.96
CA ALA A 183 12.71 -2.33 10.06
C ALA A 183 12.77 -1.85 11.52
N GLU A 184 13.19 -0.60 11.80
CA GLU A 184 13.34 -0.10 13.19
C GLU A 184 12.01 0.02 13.95
N PHE A 185 10.95 0.42 13.26
CA PHE A 185 9.63 0.74 13.81
C PHE A 185 8.56 -0.31 13.50
N GLY A 186 8.80 -1.18 12.51
CA GLY A 186 7.79 -2.13 12.03
C GLY A 186 6.56 -1.45 11.44
N CYS A 187 5.42 -2.14 11.42
CA CYS A 187 4.11 -1.61 11.01
C CYS A 187 3.02 -2.21 11.91
N SER A 188 2.20 -1.36 12.53
CA SER A 188 1.17 -1.78 13.49
C SER A 188 -0.07 -0.88 13.42
N ASN A 189 -1.17 -1.32 14.05
CA ASN A 189 -2.40 -0.55 14.23
C ASN A 189 -3.03 -0.11 12.90
N THR A 190 -3.42 -1.08 12.09
CA THR A 190 -3.92 -0.89 10.71
C THR A 190 -5.09 -1.82 10.44
N LEU A 191 -6.06 -1.34 9.66
CA LEU A 191 -7.20 -2.11 9.16
C LEU A 191 -7.04 -2.35 7.65
N ILE A 192 -7.14 -3.60 7.19
CA ILE A 192 -7.09 -4.00 5.78
C ILE A 192 -8.34 -4.83 5.49
N HIS A 193 -9.32 -4.27 4.78
CA HIS A 193 -10.58 -4.98 4.56
C HIS A 193 -11.33 -4.67 3.29
N HIS A 194 -12.17 -5.61 2.84
CA HIS A 194 -13.01 -5.45 1.64
C HIS A 194 -12.22 -5.13 0.36
N ASN A 195 -10.91 -5.44 0.34
CA ASN A 195 -10.10 -5.29 -0.87
C ASN A 195 -10.25 -6.53 -1.75
N VAL A 196 -10.06 -6.33 -3.05
CA VAL A 196 -9.98 -7.39 -4.04
C VAL A 196 -8.57 -7.44 -4.60
N VAL A 197 -7.88 -8.57 -4.44
CA VAL A 197 -6.45 -8.70 -4.76
C VAL A 197 -6.16 -9.91 -5.66
N TRP A 198 -5.56 -9.72 -6.83
CA TRP A 198 -5.14 -10.83 -7.71
C TRP A 198 -3.99 -10.49 -8.65
N GLY A 199 -3.49 -11.47 -9.41
CA GLY A 199 -2.45 -11.23 -10.41
C GLY A 199 -1.12 -10.78 -9.81
N THR A 200 -0.77 -11.32 -8.64
CA THR A 200 0.55 -11.16 -8.02
C THR A 200 1.51 -12.18 -8.62
N THR A 201 2.76 -11.79 -8.84
CA THR A 201 3.83 -12.74 -9.23
C THR A 201 4.37 -13.51 -8.02
N SER A 202 4.26 -12.92 -6.82
CA SER A 202 4.37 -13.65 -5.56
C SER A 202 3.11 -14.46 -5.28
N GLU A 203 3.24 -15.54 -4.51
CA GLU A 203 2.06 -16.24 -3.96
C GLU A 203 1.37 -15.42 -2.87
N SER A 204 2.07 -14.48 -2.24
CA SER A 204 1.52 -13.60 -1.21
C SER A 204 0.66 -12.50 -1.83
N ALA A 205 -0.63 -12.48 -1.50
CA ALA A 205 -1.55 -11.43 -1.93
C ALA A 205 -1.60 -10.28 -0.94
N ILE A 206 -1.85 -10.59 0.34
CA ILE A 206 -1.79 -9.64 1.45
C ILE A 206 -0.81 -10.17 2.47
N THR A 207 0.20 -9.37 2.80
CA THR A 207 1.21 -9.73 3.80
C THR A 207 1.24 -8.68 4.90
N ALA A 208 1.22 -9.12 6.15
CA ALA A 208 1.63 -8.29 7.28
C ALA A 208 2.77 -8.98 8.02
N TRP A 209 3.92 -8.32 8.12
CA TRP A 209 5.04 -8.86 8.86
C TRP A 209 4.85 -8.70 10.37
N ALA A 210 5.18 -9.77 11.09
CA ALA A 210 5.33 -9.80 12.54
C ALA A 210 6.32 -8.74 13.01
N LEU A 211 6.12 -8.27 14.25
CA LEU A 211 6.92 -7.23 14.85
C LEU A 211 8.11 -7.84 15.60
N ASP A 212 9.27 -7.18 15.60
CA ASP A 212 10.40 -7.54 16.46
C ASP A 212 10.19 -7.04 17.89
N SER A 213 10.76 -7.73 18.88
CA SER A 213 10.70 -7.42 20.32
C SER A 213 11.03 -5.96 20.71
N THR A 214 11.75 -5.25 19.86
CA THR A 214 12.13 -3.84 20.05
C THR A 214 11.12 -2.83 19.51
N GLN A 215 10.17 -3.27 18.68
CA GLN A 215 9.23 -2.41 17.98
C GLN A 215 8.01 -2.05 18.84
N LEU A 216 7.44 -0.87 18.58
CA LEU A 216 6.20 -0.44 19.21
C LEU A 216 5.09 -1.45 18.88
N ASN A 217 4.22 -1.73 19.86
CA ASN A 217 3.11 -2.67 19.72
C ASN A 217 3.52 -4.16 19.50
N TYR A 218 4.78 -4.57 19.75
CA TYR A 218 5.28 -5.95 19.57
C TYR A 218 4.33 -7.08 20.01
N ASN A 219 3.72 -6.96 21.19
CA ASN A 219 2.81 -7.97 21.76
C ASN A 219 1.32 -7.67 21.53
N ASP A 220 1.01 -6.67 20.70
CA ASP A 220 -0.35 -6.30 20.31
C ASP A 220 -0.28 -5.45 19.05
N ALA A 221 0.09 -6.08 17.93
CA ALA A 221 0.37 -5.41 16.66
C ALA A 221 -0.85 -4.68 16.10
N LYS A 222 -2.07 -5.02 16.54
CA LYS A 222 -3.34 -4.39 16.12
C LYS A 222 -3.51 -4.34 14.60
N ILE A 223 -3.11 -5.41 13.91
CA ILE A 223 -3.28 -5.51 12.46
C ILE A 223 -4.51 -6.36 12.19
N TYR A 224 -5.52 -5.79 11.54
CA TYR A 224 -6.76 -6.48 11.23
C TYR A 224 -6.88 -6.66 9.72
N VAL A 225 -6.81 -7.89 9.26
CA VAL A 225 -6.99 -8.28 7.86
C VAL A 225 -8.29 -9.06 7.74
N TYR A 226 -9.35 -8.45 7.22
CA TYR A 226 -10.66 -9.12 7.20
C TYR A 226 -11.52 -8.82 5.99
N GLN A 227 -12.41 -9.73 5.62
CA GLN A 227 -13.37 -9.55 4.52
C GLN A 227 -12.71 -9.17 3.17
N ASN A 228 -11.45 -9.54 2.95
CA ASN A 228 -10.80 -9.39 1.66
C ASN A 228 -11.08 -10.61 0.78
N THR A 229 -11.12 -10.40 -0.54
CA THR A 229 -11.15 -11.50 -1.52
C THR A 229 -9.84 -11.49 -2.29
N VAL A 230 -9.05 -12.55 -2.14
CA VAL A 230 -7.70 -12.64 -2.70
C VAL A 230 -7.49 -13.93 -3.48
N ALA A 231 -6.87 -13.85 -4.65
CA ALA A 231 -6.51 -15.02 -5.44
C ALA A 231 -5.24 -15.74 -4.94
N GLY A 232 -4.41 -15.03 -4.17
CA GLY A 232 -3.19 -15.54 -3.56
C GLY A 232 -3.37 -15.91 -2.09
N LYS A 233 -2.28 -15.88 -1.34
CA LYS A 233 -2.22 -16.28 0.06
C LYS A 233 -2.29 -15.06 0.98
N LEU A 234 -2.90 -15.24 2.15
CA LEU A 234 -2.73 -14.33 3.28
C LEU A 234 -1.47 -14.74 4.04
N VAL A 235 -0.62 -13.77 4.38
CA VAL A 235 0.69 -14.07 4.93
C VAL A 235 0.99 -13.26 6.19
N VAL A 236 1.39 -13.95 7.24
CA VAL A 236 2.14 -13.38 8.36
C VAL A 236 3.62 -13.65 8.11
N GLY A 237 4.35 -12.61 7.71
CA GLY A 237 5.81 -12.71 7.52
C GLY A 237 6.54 -12.72 8.86
N ARG A 238 7.56 -13.55 9.03
CA ARG A 238 8.41 -13.57 10.26
C ARG A 238 9.89 -13.43 9.88
N SER A 239 10.65 -12.66 10.65
CA SER A 239 12.09 -12.49 10.49
C SER A 239 12.86 -13.11 11.65
N GLY A 240 12.67 -14.42 11.85
CA GLY A 240 13.32 -15.20 12.91
C GLY A 240 12.51 -15.26 14.22
N ASP A 241 13.11 -15.90 15.23
CA ASP A 241 12.43 -16.33 16.46
C ASP A 241 12.11 -15.17 17.44
N THR A 242 12.61 -13.95 17.19
CA THR A 242 12.38 -12.76 18.02
C THR A 242 11.21 -11.91 17.55
N THR A 243 10.45 -12.40 16.59
CA THR A 243 9.27 -11.71 16.05
C THR A 243 7.98 -12.25 16.65
N SER A 244 6.97 -11.39 16.78
CA SER A 244 5.63 -11.70 17.32
C SER A 244 4.55 -11.22 16.37
N SER A 245 3.56 -12.08 16.17
CA SER A 245 2.34 -11.79 15.42
C SER A 245 1.12 -11.64 16.31
N VAL A 246 1.32 -11.54 17.64
CA VAL A 246 0.24 -11.28 18.60
C VAL A 246 -0.45 -9.96 18.28
N GLY A 247 -1.79 -9.96 18.29
CA GLY A 247 -2.61 -8.81 17.90
C GLY A 247 -2.82 -8.69 16.39
N ASN A 248 -2.34 -9.65 15.59
CA ASN A 248 -2.78 -9.81 14.21
C ASN A 248 -4.06 -10.65 14.15
N PHE A 249 -5.05 -10.18 13.38
CA PHE A 249 -6.33 -10.83 13.19
C PHE A 249 -6.60 -11.03 11.70
N TYR A 250 -6.82 -12.28 11.29
CA TYR A 250 -7.21 -12.66 9.94
C TYR A 250 -8.58 -13.31 9.99
N LYS A 251 -9.63 -12.60 9.57
CA LYS A 251 -11.01 -13.08 9.70
C LYS A 251 -11.87 -12.89 8.46
N ARG A 252 -12.71 -13.87 8.12
CA ARG A 252 -13.75 -13.74 7.07
C ARG A 252 -13.19 -13.35 5.70
N ASN A 253 -11.93 -13.66 5.43
CA ASN A 253 -11.36 -13.46 4.11
C ASN A 253 -11.68 -14.66 3.22
N ILE A 254 -11.71 -14.45 1.91
CA ILE A 254 -11.68 -15.50 0.89
C ILE A 254 -10.28 -15.49 0.31
N ALA A 255 -9.53 -16.58 0.46
CA ALA A 255 -8.16 -16.67 0.00
C ALA A 255 -7.81 -18.07 -0.51
N ARG A 256 -6.72 -18.18 -1.25
CA ARG A 256 -6.21 -19.48 -1.69
C ARG A 256 -5.74 -20.32 -0.49
N SER A 257 -4.95 -19.72 0.38
CA SER A 257 -4.24 -20.39 1.48
C SER A 257 -3.76 -19.35 2.50
N TYR A 258 -3.29 -19.82 3.65
CA TYR A 258 -2.65 -19.01 4.69
C TYR A 258 -1.20 -19.49 4.93
N ILE A 259 -0.27 -18.53 5.08
CA ILE A 259 1.11 -18.79 5.52
C ILE A 259 1.37 -17.97 6.77
N GLY A 260 1.67 -18.62 7.88
CA GLY A 260 2.00 -17.94 9.12
C GLY A 260 1.88 -18.85 10.33
N ASP A 261 2.20 -18.31 11.48
CA ASP A 261 2.05 -18.99 12.76
C ASP A 261 0.67 -18.69 13.35
N THR A 262 -0.15 -19.74 13.47
CA THR A 262 -1.51 -19.65 14.02
C THR A 262 -1.55 -19.67 15.55
N ASP A 263 -0.42 -19.88 16.23
CA ASP A 263 -0.37 -19.92 17.69
C ASP A 263 -0.40 -18.51 18.32
N GLU A 264 0.00 -17.49 17.57
CA GLU A 264 0.05 -16.09 18.00
C GLU A 264 -1.01 -15.22 17.30
N ALA A 265 -1.17 -15.37 15.98
CA ALA A 265 -2.15 -14.64 15.21
C ALA A 265 -3.52 -15.33 15.28
N VAL A 266 -4.60 -14.55 15.38
CA VAL A 266 -5.96 -15.10 15.33
C VAL A 266 -6.36 -15.29 13.87
N VAL A 267 -6.48 -16.54 13.44
CA VAL A 267 -6.86 -16.91 12.06
C VAL A 267 -8.11 -17.77 12.10
N GLU A 268 -9.28 -17.19 11.86
CA GLU A 268 -10.56 -17.88 11.98
C GLU A 268 -11.62 -17.35 11.02
N GLU A 269 -12.65 -18.14 10.76
CA GLU A 269 -13.79 -17.78 9.90
C GLU A 269 -13.39 -17.41 8.45
N ASN A 270 -12.18 -17.72 7.99
CA ASN A 270 -11.78 -17.49 6.60
C ASN A 270 -12.20 -18.67 5.71
N LEU A 271 -12.50 -18.39 4.45
CA LEU A 271 -12.67 -19.41 3.41
C LEU A 271 -11.33 -19.61 2.70
N PHE A 272 -10.65 -20.72 3.01
CA PHE A 272 -9.40 -21.13 2.35
C PHE A 272 -9.67 -22.28 1.38
N TYR A 273 -9.17 -22.14 0.15
CA TYR A 273 -9.38 -23.16 -0.88
C TYR A 273 -8.42 -24.36 -0.75
N GLU A 274 -7.17 -24.14 -0.34
CA GLU A 274 -6.14 -25.19 -0.31
C GLU A 274 -5.87 -25.75 1.09
N ASP A 275 -6.16 -24.99 2.15
CA ASP A 275 -5.76 -25.33 3.52
C ASP A 275 -6.96 -25.61 4.43
N ASN A 276 -6.89 -26.69 5.19
CA ASN A 276 -7.79 -26.94 6.31
C ASN A 276 -7.18 -26.37 7.60
N VAL A 277 -7.37 -25.07 7.83
CA VAL A 277 -6.93 -24.38 9.05
C VAL A 277 -8.03 -24.49 10.12
N PRO A 278 -7.74 -24.91 11.37
CA PRO A 278 -8.74 -24.98 12.42
C PRO A 278 -9.54 -23.68 12.58
N ASN A 279 -10.83 -23.77 12.92
CA ASN A 279 -11.76 -22.63 13.05
C ASN A 279 -12.01 -21.83 11.75
N ASN A 280 -11.51 -22.30 10.61
CA ASN A 280 -11.77 -21.71 9.30
C ASN A 280 -12.76 -22.57 8.50
N LEU A 281 -13.31 -21.95 7.48
CA LEU A 281 -14.34 -22.51 6.63
C LEU A 281 -13.62 -23.22 5.48
N PHE A 282 -13.45 -24.54 5.62
CA PHE A 282 -12.99 -25.41 4.55
C PHE A 282 -14.19 -26.23 4.07
N ASP A 283 -14.46 -26.26 2.77
CA ASP A 283 -15.57 -27.01 2.16
C ASP A 283 -16.98 -26.70 2.74
N ASN A 284 -17.20 -25.52 3.34
CA ASN A 284 -18.51 -25.14 3.88
C ASN A 284 -19.30 -24.23 2.91
N PRO A 285 -20.31 -24.77 2.19
CA PRO A 285 -21.11 -24.00 1.22
C PRO A 285 -22.05 -22.98 1.85
N ASP A 286 -22.29 -23.03 3.17
CA ASP A 286 -23.22 -22.13 3.88
C ASP A 286 -22.65 -20.71 4.07
N PHE A 287 -21.41 -20.45 3.62
CA PHE A 287 -20.76 -19.14 3.72
C PHE A 287 -21.31 -18.07 2.75
N ILE A 288 -22.20 -18.45 1.82
CA ILE A 288 -22.77 -17.52 0.82
C ILE A 288 -24.10 -16.89 1.30
N SER A 289 -24.55 -17.13 2.55
CA SER A 289 -25.80 -16.56 3.09
C SER A 289 -25.60 -15.31 3.92
#